data_AF-A0A433X2U8-F1
#
_entry.id   AF-A0A433X2U8-F1
#
_cell.length_a   1.000
_cell.length_b   1.000
_cell.length_c   1.000
_cell.angle_alpha   90.00
_cell.angle_beta   90.00
_cell.angle_gamma   90.00
#
_symmetry.space_group_name_H-M   'P 1'
#
loop_
_entity.id
_entity.type
_entity.pdbx_description
1 polymer ?
#
loop_
_entity_poly.entity_id
_entity_poly.type
_entity_poly.pdbx_seq_one_letter_code
_entity_poly.pdbx_strand_id
1 'polypeptide(L)'
;MYHWNVFSIAVSSAPDRWFMNSIVFWGFIMLGAMTIGGFFMFRKFMKVLPKADGKSKLDWQNYWVERSRPMWTDDAKAFLDKLVSPVPQAFRDIAKHSIAAEIGKIAIESGASEVTRDHCIKGYIVATPKRDNKFLVKFLKKNEIDYSPYQHLMNK
;
A
#
# COMPACT_ATOMS: atom_id res chain seq x y z
N MET A 1 36.12 63.01 47.74
CA MET A 1 36.08 61.67 48.37
C MET A 1 34.86 60.95 47.81
N TYR A 2 35.02 60.20 46.72
CA TYR A 2 33.93 59.49 46.07
C TYR A 2 34.11 57.99 46.34
N HIS A 3 33.29 57.42 47.21
CA HIS A 3 33.20 55.98 47.40
C HIS A 3 32.11 55.45 46.47
N TRP A 4 32.52 54.80 45.38
CA TRP A 4 31.61 54.00 44.56
C TRP A 4 31.50 52.61 45.19
N ASN A 5 30.36 52.34 45.83
CA ASN A 5 29.99 50.98 46.24
C ASN A 5 29.56 50.21 45.00
N VAL A 6 30.44 49.33 44.51
CA VAL A 6 30.12 48.39 43.43
C VAL A 6 29.42 47.20 44.07
N PHE A 7 28.09 47.20 44.07
CA PHE A 7 27.32 46.00 44.40
C PHE A 7 27.50 44.99 43.26
N SER A 8 28.34 43.98 43.46
CA SER A 8 28.41 42.81 42.58
C SER A 8 27.14 41.98 42.75
N ILE A 9 26.18 42.14 41.84
CA ILE A 9 25.05 41.23 41.70
C ILE A 9 25.59 39.97 41.01
N ALA A 10 25.91 38.95 41.81
CA ALA A 10 26.16 37.61 41.28
C ALA A 10 24.83 37.04 40.77
N VAL A 11 24.55 37.20 39.47
CA VAL A 11 23.50 36.43 38.80
C VAL A 11 23.94 34.98 38.81
N SER A 12 23.26 34.12 39.57
CA SER A 12 23.44 32.69 39.48
C SER A 12 23.09 32.24 38.06
N SER A 13 24.10 31.85 37.29
CA SER A 13 24.02 31.47 35.88
C SER A 13 23.46 30.04 35.66
N ALA A 14 22.89 29.41 36.69
CA ALA A 14 22.29 28.10 36.58
C ALA A 14 20.86 28.21 36.01
N PRO A 15 20.51 27.44 34.98
CA PRO A 15 19.13 27.37 34.49
C PRO A 15 18.17 26.95 35.62
N ASP A 16 16.95 27.49 35.60
CA ASP A 16 15.92 27.15 36.59
C ASP A 16 15.68 25.63 36.63
N ARG A 17 15.52 25.07 37.84
CA ARG A 17 15.28 23.63 38.06
C ARG A 17 14.04 23.15 37.33
N TRP A 18 13.02 24.00 37.22
CA TRP A 18 11.81 23.72 36.44
C TRP A 18 12.09 23.58 34.94
N PHE A 19 12.94 24.45 34.40
CA PHE A 19 13.40 24.38 33.02
C PHE A 19 14.24 23.11 32.77
N MET A 20 15.17 22.78 33.68
CA MET A 20 15.95 21.55 33.60
C MET A 20 15.07 20.29 33.62
N ASN A 21 14.09 20.21 34.53
CA ASN A 21 13.17 19.08 34.59
C ASN A 21 12.29 18.98 33.34
N SER A 22 11.92 20.12 32.74
CA SER A 22 11.16 20.16 31.48
C SER A 22 11.95 19.57 30.32
N ILE A 23 13.25 19.87 30.22
CA ILE A 23 14.12 19.27 29.20
C ILE A 23 14.15 17.74 29.33
N VAL A 24 14.34 17.24 30.56
CA VAL A 24 14.37 15.79 30.82
C VAL A 24 13.04 15.14 30.46
N PHE A 25 11.91 15.74 30.87
CA PHE A 25 10.57 15.28 30.53
C PHE A 25 10.34 15.19 29.01
N TRP A 26 10.68 16.25 28.27
CA TRP A 26 10.54 16.27 26.81
C TRP A 26 11.50 15.28 26.13
N GLY A 27 12.67 15.04 26.71
CA GLY A 27 13.60 14.01 26.26
C GLY A 27 12.98 12.61 26.27
N PHE A 28 12.29 12.25 27.36
CA PHE A 28 11.55 10.99 27.45
C PHE A 28 10.37 10.93 26.47
N ILE A 29 9.64 12.03 26.27
CA ILE A 29 8.57 12.10 25.28
C ILE A 29 9.09 11.86 23.87
N MET A 30 10.19 12.52 23.48
CA MET A 30 10.79 12.34 22.15
C MET A 30 11.29 10.92 21.95
N LEU A 31 11.96 10.34 22.95
CA LEU A 31 12.40 8.95 22.90
C LEU A 31 11.21 7.98 22.76
N GLY A 32 10.14 8.20 23.51
CA GLY A 32 8.89 7.44 23.39
C GLY A 32 8.26 7.58 22.00
N ALA A 33 8.16 8.81 21.48
CA ALA A 33 7.61 9.05 20.14
C ALA A 33 8.46 8.41 19.03
N MET A 34 9.80 8.46 19.13
CA MET A 34 10.70 7.81 18.18
C MET A 34 10.58 6.29 18.20
N THR A 35 10.50 5.68 19.38
CA THR A 35 10.34 4.22 19.50
C THR A 35 8.99 3.75 18.97
N ILE A 36 7.90 4.47 19.29
CA ILE A 36 6.56 4.18 18.78
C ILE A 36 6.51 4.37 17.25
N GLY A 37 7.02 5.49 16.74
CA GLY A 37 7.09 5.76 15.30
C GLY A 37 7.92 4.71 14.56
N GLY A 38 9.07 4.32 15.12
CA GLY A 38 9.92 3.24 14.63
C GLY A 38 9.17 1.89 14.58
N PHE A 39 8.42 1.53 15.62
CA PHE A 39 7.63 0.31 15.66
C PHE A 39 6.59 0.23 14.54
N PHE A 40 5.86 1.32 14.27
CA PHE A 40 4.88 1.36 13.19
C PHE A 40 5.53 1.22 11.79
N MET A 41 6.64 1.93 11.57
CA MET A 41 7.40 1.83 10.31
C MET A 41 7.99 0.42 10.14
N PHE A 42 8.52 -0.18 11.20
CA PHE A 42 9.06 -1.53 11.19
C PHE A 42 7.99 -2.58 10.88
N ARG A 43 6.79 -2.46 11.48
CA ARG A 43 5.65 -3.34 11.16
C ARG A 43 5.23 -3.23 9.70
N LYS A 44 5.25 -2.02 9.13
CA LYS A 44 4.97 -1.81 7.70
C LYS A 44 6.08 -2.40 6.83
N PHE A 45 7.34 -2.24 7.23
CA PHE A 45 8.51 -2.76 6.53
C PHE A 45 8.53 -4.29 6.44
N MET A 46 8.18 -5.00 7.53
CA MET A 46 8.08 -6.46 7.53
C MET A 46 7.13 -7.02 6.46
N LYS A 47 6.14 -6.24 5.99
CA LYS A 47 5.22 -6.65 4.91
C LYS A 47 5.81 -6.54 3.51
N VAL A 48 6.91 -5.78 3.35
CA VAL A 48 7.55 -5.49 2.07
C VAL A 48 8.80 -6.35 1.86
N LEU A 49 9.32 -6.96 2.93
CA LEU A 49 10.45 -7.89 2.85
C LEU A 49 10.22 -8.98 1.79
N PRO A 50 11.29 -9.38 1.07
CA PRO A 50 11.22 -10.48 0.12
C PRO A 50 10.71 -11.73 0.82
N LYS A 51 9.93 -12.54 0.09
CA LYS A 51 9.42 -13.80 0.61
C LYS A 51 10.55 -14.84 0.67
N ALA A 52 10.23 -16.07 1.05
CA ALA A 52 11.19 -17.18 1.12
C ALA A 52 11.96 -17.43 -0.19
N ASP A 53 11.44 -16.95 -1.32
CA ASP A 53 12.03 -17.03 -2.66
C ASP A 53 12.95 -15.84 -3.02
N GLY A 54 13.18 -14.89 -2.11
CA GLY A 54 13.99 -13.70 -2.35
C GLY A 54 13.30 -12.63 -3.19
N LYS A 55 12.05 -12.84 -3.64
CA LYS A 55 11.30 -11.88 -4.46
C LYS A 55 10.22 -11.18 -3.64
N SER A 56 10.04 -9.89 -3.88
CA SER A 56 8.93 -9.14 -3.31
C SER A 56 7.62 -9.47 -4.03
N LYS A 57 6.49 -9.06 -3.43
CA LYS A 57 5.19 -9.15 -4.12
C LYS A 57 5.20 -8.39 -5.45
N LEU A 58 5.89 -7.25 -5.50
CA LEU A 58 5.98 -6.42 -6.70
C LEU A 58 6.79 -7.12 -7.80
N ASP A 59 7.89 -7.78 -7.45
CA ASP A 59 8.71 -8.51 -8.42
C ASP A 59 7.93 -9.64 -9.10
N TRP A 60 7.10 -10.34 -8.32
CA TRP A 60 6.18 -11.33 -8.86
C TRP A 60 5.10 -10.72 -9.76
N GLN A 61 4.58 -9.53 -9.41
CA GLN A 61 3.63 -8.85 -10.28
C GLN A 61 4.26 -8.48 -11.62
N ASN A 62 5.45 -7.89 -11.58
CA ASN A 62 6.20 -7.54 -12.79
C ASN A 62 6.48 -8.78 -13.65
N TYR A 63 6.88 -9.89 -13.01
CA TYR A 63 7.11 -11.16 -13.70
C TYR A 63 5.87 -11.63 -14.48
N TRP A 64 4.70 -11.64 -13.86
CA TRP A 64 3.47 -12.12 -14.52
C TRP A 64 2.96 -11.16 -15.59
N VAL A 65 3.12 -9.85 -15.40
CA VAL A 65 2.79 -8.83 -16.42
C VAL A 65 3.66 -9.03 -17.66
N GLU A 66 4.97 -9.12 -17.49
CA GLU A 66 5.88 -9.29 -18.63
C GLU A 66 5.74 -10.65 -19.29
N ARG A 67 5.53 -11.72 -18.52
CA ARG A 67 5.32 -13.07 -19.07
C ARG A 67 4.03 -13.18 -19.88
N SER A 68 2.98 -12.49 -19.46
CA SER A 68 1.67 -12.53 -20.14
C SER A 68 1.53 -11.49 -21.24
N ARG A 69 2.43 -10.49 -21.34
CA ARG A 69 2.42 -9.41 -22.34
C ARG A 69 2.04 -9.86 -23.77
N PRO A 70 2.61 -10.94 -24.35
CA PRO A 70 2.25 -11.36 -25.72
C PRO A 70 0.83 -11.92 -25.85
N MET A 71 0.19 -12.32 -24.76
CA MET A 71 -1.17 -12.90 -24.75
C MET A 71 -2.28 -11.84 -24.72
N TRP A 72 -1.93 -10.56 -24.53
CA TRP A 72 -2.91 -9.48 -24.39
C TRP A 72 -3.39 -8.95 -25.75
N THR A 73 -4.62 -9.29 -26.09
CA THR A 73 -5.36 -8.70 -27.21
C THR A 73 -5.84 -7.29 -26.86
N ASP A 74 -6.14 -6.49 -27.87
CA ASP A 74 -6.62 -5.11 -27.64
C ASP A 74 -7.99 -5.08 -26.96
N ASP A 75 -8.85 -6.07 -27.25
CA ASP A 75 -10.12 -6.28 -26.55
C ASP A 75 -9.93 -6.56 -25.06
N ALA A 76 -8.94 -7.38 -24.70
CA ALA A 76 -8.63 -7.69 -23.30
C ALA A 76 -8.09 -6.46 -22.56
N LYS A 77 -7.24 -5.65 -23.21
CA LYS A 77 -6.73 -4.38 -22.66
C LYS A 77 -7.85 -3.38 -22.44
N ALA A 78 -8.73 -3.20 -23.43
CA ALA A 78 -9.88 -2.31 -23.33
C ALA A 78 -10.86 -2.77 -22.24
N PHE A 79 -11.06 -4.08 -22.09
CA PHE A 79 -11.88 -4.62 -21.03
C PHE A 79 -11.24 -4.42 -19.65
N LEU A 80 -9.93 -4.61 -19.50
CA LEU A 80 -9.20 -4.25 -18.28
C LEU A 80 -9.40 -2.78 -17.92
N ASP A 81 -9.27 -1.86 -18.89
CA ASP A 81 -9.50 -0.43 -18.64
C ASP A 81 -10.92 -0.14 -18.14
N LYS A 82 -11.92 -0.85 -18.66
CA LYS A 82 -13.29 -0.80 -18.14
C LYS A 82 -13.35 -1.28 -16.69
N LEU A 83 -12.72 -2.41 -16.35
CA LEU A 83 -12.73 -2.97 -14.99
C LEU A 83 -12.06 -2.05 -13.95
N VAL A 84 -11.05 -1.26 -14.35
CA VAL A 84 -10.35 -0.32 -13.45
C VAL A 84 -10.97 1.09 -13.45
N SER A 85 -11.95 1.37 -14.32
CA SER A 85 -12.66 2.65 -14.35
C SER A 85 -13.25 3.15 -13.03
N PRO A 86 -13.79 2.31 -12.11
CA PRO A 86 -14.32 2.81 -10.83
C PRO A 86 -13.22 3.21 -9.82
N VAL A 87 -11.96 2.90 -10.10
CA VAL A 87 -10.83 3.24 -9.22
C VAL A 87 -10.48 4.72 -9.39
N PRO A 88 -10.25 5.47 -8.28
CA PRO A 88 -9.78 6.85 -8.35
C PRO A 88 -8.48 6.98 -9.13
N GLN A 89 -8.32 8.07 -9.88
CA GLN A 89 -7.19 8.26 -10.81
C GLN A 89 -5.82 8.10 -10.13
N ALA A 90 -5.65 8.61 -8.91
CA ALA A 90 -4.39 8.51 -8.15
C ALA A 90 -3.93 7.07 -7.86
N PHE A 91 -4.85 6.09 -7.93
CA PHE A 91 -4.54 4.67 -7.65
C PHE A 91 -4.77 3.76 -8.85
N ARG A 92 -5.25 4.31 -9.97
CA ARG A 92 -5.70 3.52 -11.12
C ARG A 92 -4.56 2.71 -11.73
N ASP A 93 -3.39 3.30 -11.90
CA ASP A 93 -2.25 2.62 -12.53
C ASP A 93 -1.72 1.47 -11.67
N ILE A 94 -1.65 1.68 -10.34
CA ILE A 94 -1.23 0.66 -9.38
C ILE A 94 -2.23 -0.48 -9.35
N ALA A 95 -3.54 -0.18 -9.34
CA ALA A 95 -4.59 -1.17 -9.38
C ALA A 95 -4.58 -1.95 -10.72
N LYS A 96 -4.47 -1.24 -11.85
CA LYS A 96 -4.38 -1.84 -13.19
C LYS A 96 -3.20 -2.81 -13.28
N HIS A 97 -2.03 -2.42 -12.78
CA HIS A 97 -0.85 -3.27 -12.76
C HIS A 97 -1.07 -4.53 -11.91
N SER A 98 -1.62 -4.38 -10.70
CA SER A 98 -1.89 -5.51 -9.81
C SER A 98 -2.94 -6.48 -10.38
N ILE A 99 -3.98 -5.95 -11.05
CA ILE A 99 -5.03 -6.76 -11.68
C ILE A 99 -4.47 -7.45 -12.92
N ALA A 100 -3.70 -6.75 -13.77
CA ALA A 100 -3.06 -7.32 -14.95
C ALA A 100 -2.10 -8.46 -14.58
N ALA A 101 -1.34 -8.32 -13.50
CA ALA A 101 -0.48 -9.38 -12.98
C ALA A 101 -1.28 -10.64 -12.60
N GLU A 102 -2.42 -10.49 -11.92
CA GLU A 102 -3.26 -11.62 -11.51
C GLU A 102 -3.94 -12.28 -12.72
N ILE A 103 -4.45 -11.49 -13.68
CA ILE A 103 -5.01 -12.00 -14.94
C ILE A 103 -3.95 -12.79 -15.71
N GLY A 104 -2.76 -12.22 -15.88
CA GLY A 104 -1.65 -12.85 -16.57
C GLY A 104 -1.23 -14.17 -15.92
N LYS A 105 -1.14 -14.18 -14.58
CA LYS A 105 -0.90 -15.39 -13.80
C LYS A 105 -1.95 -16.47 -14.09
N ILE A 106 -3.24 -16.13 -13.97
CA ILE A 106 -4.33 -17.09 -14.20
C ILE A 106 -4.31 -17.64 -15.62
N ALA A 107 -4.09 -16.78 -16.62
CA ALA A 107 -4.07 -17.18 -18.04
C ALA A 107 -2.88 -18.08 -18.37
N ILE A 108 -1.71 -17.84 -17.78
CA ILE A 108 -0.54 -18.68 -17.95
C ILE A 108 -0.71 -20.02 -17.21
N GLU A 109 -1.20 -19.99 -15.98
CA GLU A 109 -1.44 -21.19 -15.17
C GLU A 109 -2.56 -22.07 -15.76
N SER A 110 -3.52 -21.49 -16.48
CA SER A 110 -4.55 -22.24 -17.22
C SER A 110 -4.06 -22.79 -18.56
N GLY A 111 -2.84 -22.46 -18.99
CA GLY A 111 -2.29 -22.89 -20.28
C GLY A 111 -2.95 -22.21 -21.49
N ALA A 112 -3.61 -21.07 -21.30
CA ALA A 112 -4.27 -20.35 -22.38
C ALA A 112 -3.24 -19.72 -23.35
N SER A 113 -3.56 -19.68 -24.63
CA SER A 113 -2.76 -18.97 -25.64
C SER A 113 -2.96 -17.45 -25.56
N GLU A 114 -4.14 -17.00 -25.12
CA GLU A 114 -4.56 -15.59 -25.11
C GLU A 114 -5.38 -15.24 -23.86
N VAL A 115 -5.36 -13.96 -23.48
CA VAL A 115 -6.16 -13.42 -22.38
C VAL A 115 -7.61 -13.24 -22.82
N THR A 116 -8.46 -14.18 -22.43
CA THR A 116 -9.91 -14.09 -22.62
C THR A 116 -10.60 -13.18 -21.59
N ARG A 117 -11.84 -12.79 -21.87
CA ARG A 117 -12.72 -12.06 -20.92
C ARG A 117 -12.88 -12.79 -19.59
N ASP A 118 -12.91 -14.12 -19.63
CA ASP A 118 -13.08 -14.95 -18.46
C ASP A 118 -11.89 -14.81 -17.48
N HIS A 119 -10.66 -14.84 -18.02
CA HIS A 119 -9.46 -14.55 -17.24
C HIS A 119 -9.49 -13.15 -16.65
N CYS A 120 -9.97 -12.15 -17.39
CA CYS A 120 -10.10 -10.78 -16.90
C CYS A 120 -11.07 -10.66 -15.72
N ILE A 121 -12.25 -11.29 -15.80
CA ILE A 121 -13.25 -11.28 -14.72
C ILE A 121 -12.69 -12.01 -13.49
N LYS A 122 -12.13 -13.20 -13.69
CA LYS A 122 -11.57 -14.01 -12.60
C LYS A 122 -10.40 -13.30 -11.92
N GLY A 123 -9.47 -12.75 -12.70
CA GLY A 123 -8.33 -11.99 -12.17
C GLY A 123 -8.74 -10.71 -11.45
N TYR A 124 -9.76 -10.00 -11.94
CA TYR A 124 -10.30 -8.82 -11.27
C TYR A 124 -10.92 -9.16 -9.90
N ILE A 125 -11.68 -10.26 -9.82
CA ILE A 125 -12.27 -10.72 -8.56
C ILE A 125 -11.18 -11.15 -7.57
N VAL A 126 -10.21 -11.96 -8.02
CA VAL A 126 -9.12 -12.47 -7.16
C VAL A 126 -8.18 -11.36 -6.68
N ALA A 127 -7.90 -10.36 -7.54
CA ALA A 127 -7.04 -9.23 -7.18
C ALA A 127 -7.72 -8.24 -6.22
N THR A 128 -9.06 -8.26 -6.13
CA THR A 128 -9.81 -7.34 -5.28
C THR A 128 -9.79 -7.80 -3.81
N PRO A 129 -9.39 -6.94 -2.86
CA PRO A 129 -9.44 -7.29 -1.44
C PRO A 129 -10.87 -7.50 -0.92
N LYS A 130 -11.07 -8.44 0.02
CA LYS A 130 -12.40 -8.72 0.63
C LYS A 130 -13.20 -7.48 1.02
N ARG A 131 -12.53 -6.49 1.63
CA ARG A 131 -13.13 -5.25 2.11
C ARG A 131 -13.79 -4.43 0.98
N ASP A 132 -13.31 -4.60 -0.25
CA ASP A 132 -13.70 -3.82 -1.42
C ASP A 132 -14.71 -4.59 -2.31
N ASN A 133 -15.08 -5.83 -1.93
CA ASN A 133 -16.03 -6.68 -2.67
C ASN A 133 -17.40 -6.02 -2.90
N LYS A 134 -17.86 -5.18 -1.98
CA LYS A 134 -19.14 -4.46 -2.13
C LYS A 134 -19.13 -3.56 -3.37
N PHE A 135 -18.00 -2.90 -3.64
CA PHE A 135 -17.84 -2.04 -4.82
C PHE A 135 -17.71 -2.86 -6.10
N LEU A 136 -16.94 -3.95 -6.04
CA LEU A 136 -16.80 -4.94 -7.11
C LEU A 136 -18.17 -5.47 -7.57
N VAL A 137 -18.98 -6.01 -6.65
CA VAL A 137 -20.32 -6.55 -6.98
C VAL A 137 -21.22 -5.46 -7.58
N LYS A 138 -21.20 -4.25 -7.00
CA LYS A 138 -21.99 -3.12 -7.52
C LYS A 138 -21.58 -2.77 -8.95
N PHE A 139 -20.28 -2.77 -9.23
CA PHE A 139 -19.75 -2.48 -10.56
C PHE A 139 -20.12 -3.57 -11.57
N LEU A 140 -19.92 -4.85 -11.22
CA LEU A 140 -20.23 -5.98 -12.09
C LEU A 140 -21.72 -6.04 -12.44
N LYS A 141 -22.60 -5.88 -11.44
CA LYS A 141 -24.06 -5.80 -11.65
C LYS A 141 -24.47 -4.63 -12.54
N LYS A 142 -23.88 -3.45 -12.35
CA LYS A 142 -24.17 -2.26 -13.16
C LYS A 142 -23.77 -2.44 -14.63
N ASN A 143 -22.75 -3.25 -14.90
CA ASN A 143 -22.23 -3.50 -16.24
C ASN A 143 -22.75 -4.81 -16.85
N GLU A 144 -23.73 -5.46 -16.22
CA GLU A 144 -24.32 -6.73 -16.68
C GLU A 144 -23.29 -7.84 -16.92
N ILE A 145 -22.21 -7.83 -16.12
CA ILE A 145 -21.16 -8.85 -16.19
C ILE A 145 -21.58 -10.01 -15.28
N ASP A 146 -21.79 -11.20 -15.85
CA ASP A 146 -22.05 -12.39 -15.06
C ASP A 146 -20.78 -12.82 -14.31
N TYR A 147 -20.90 -12.94 -13.00
CA TYR A 147 -19.85 -13.39 -12.08
C TYR A 147 -20.30 -14.57 -11.22
N SER A 148 -21.45 -15.16 -11.53
CA SER A 148 -22.02 -16.31 -10.81
C SER A 148 -21.02 -17.47 -10.65
N PRO A 149 -20.23 -17.85 -11.68
CA PRO A 149 -19.20 -18.89 -11.54
C PRO A 149 -18.10 -18.56 -10.51
N TYR A 150 -17.88 -17.27 -10.24
CA TYR A 150 -16.76 -16.75 -9.45
C TYR A 150 -17.15 -16.29 -8.05
N GLN A 151 -18.43 -16.40 -7.66
CA GLN A 151 -18.89 -15.99 -6.32
C GLN A 151 -18.12 -16.67 -5.19
N HIS A 152 -17.67 -17.91 -5.39
CA HIS A 152 -16.88 -18.65 -4.41
C HIS A 152 -15.50 -18.01 -4.13
N LEU A 153 -14.91 -17.31 -5.12
CA LEU A 153 -13.67 -16.54 -4.95
C LEU A 153 -13.89 -15.25 -4.14
N MET A 154 -15.16 -14.85 -4.03
CA MET A 154 -15.75 -13.78 -3.22
C MET A 154 -15.22 -13.72 -1.78
N ASN A 155 -15.32 -14.87 -1.12
CA ASN A 155 -15.28 -14.98 0.34
C ASN A 155 -13.87 -15.29 0.91
N LYS A 156 -12.84 -15.33 0.04
CA LYS A 156 -11.49 -15.75 0.39
C LYS A 156 -10.73 -14.78 1.25
#